data_AF-A0A1Y4PLA5-F1
#
_entry.id   AF-A0A1Y4PLA5-F1
#
_cell.length_a   1.000
_cell.length_b   1.000
_cell.length_c   1.000
_cell.angle_alpha   90.00
_cell.angle_beta   90.00
_cell.angle_gamma   90.00
#
_symmetry.space_group_name_H-M   'P 1'
#
loop_
_entity.id
_entity.type
_entity.pdbx_description
1 polymer ?
#
loop_
_entity_poly.entity_id
_entity_poly.type
_entity_poly.pdbx_seq_one_letter_code
_entity_poly.pdbx_strand_id
1 'polypeptide(L)'
;MEDFKKALEGTLGRKHIDNIVDQVAGSPDRFDALYTLTQHEETKIAWHATWACEKLSILLPSLLMDKREELMLRAMQCPHDGTRRLLLNILHHLPVPKPVNAAFFDFCLQGMLSSAESASGQAVCMKLAYDICLEEPELTGELKAYLENMEPEYYTVAVQCARNNILKKIRK
;
A
#
# COMPACT_ATOMS: atom_id res chain seq x y z
N MET A 1 -14.10 5.22 -20.11
CA MET A 1 -13.57 6.13 -19.07
C MET A 1 -14.71 6.82 -18.32
N GLU A 2 -15.68 7.39 -19.05
CA GLU A 2 -16.80 8.16 -18.50
C GLU A 2 -17.69 7.36 -17.51
N ASP A 3 -17.88 6.05 -17.76
CA ASP A 3 -18.67 5.18 -16.88
C ASP A 3 -18.04 5.00 -15.48
N PHE A 4 -16.72 4.80 -15.40
CA PHE A 4 -16.03 4.67 -14.11
C PHE A 4 -15.98 6.00 -13.37
N LYS A 5 -15.75 7.11 -14.09
CA LYS A 5 -15.75 8.45 -13.49
C LYS A 5 -17.08 8.72 -12.78
N LYS A 6 -18.20 8.55 -13.49
CA LYS A 6 -19.55 8.74 -12.93
C LYS A 6 -19.83 7.81 -11.75
N ALA A 7 -19.37 6.56 -11.83
CA ALA A 7 -19.49 5.63 -10.71
C ALA A 7 -18.67 6.07 -9.49
N LEU A 8 -17.58 6.82 -9.67
CA LEU A 8 -16.67 7.21 -8.60
C LEU A 8 -17.02 8.54 -7.90
N GLU A 9 -17.87 9.37 -8.50
CA GLU A 9 -18.30 10.70 -8.00
C GLU A 9 -19.22 10.61 -6.76
N GLY A 10 -20.03 9.55 -6.66
CA GLY A 10 -21.06 9.37 -5.62
C GLY A 10 -20.53 9.11 -4.21
N THR A 11 -21.42 9.05 -3.21
CA THR A 11 -21.09 8.54 -1.87
C THR A 11 -20.93 7.02 -1.96
N LEU A 12 -19.70 6.55 -2.16
CA LEU A 12 -19.46 5.14 -2.45
C LEU A 12 -19.27 4.31 -1.19
N GLY A 13 -20.19 3.37 -1.00
CA GLY A 13 -20.00 2.23 -0.10
C GLY A 13 -19.26 1.08 -0.79
N ARG A 14 -18.71 0.15 0.02
CA ARG A 14 -17.95 -1.04 -0.40
C ARG A 14 -18.53 -1.77 -1.63
N LYS A 15 -19.86 -1.90 -1.71
CA LYS A 15 -20.57 -2.56 -2.83
C LYS A 15 -20.29 -1.92 -4.20
N HIS A 16 -20.13 -0.60 -4.28
CA HIS A 16 -19.85 0.06 -5.55
C HIS A 16 -18.42 -0.20 -6.01
N ILE A 17 -17.46 -0.20 -5.08
CA ILE A 17 -16.08 -0.56 -5.37
C ILE A 17 -16.00 -2.03 -5.82
N ASP A 18 -16.71 -2.94 -5.13
CA ASP A 18 -16.77 -4.35 -5.54
C ASP A 18 -17.32 -4.50 -6.96
N ASN A 19 -18.36 -3.74 -7.33
CA ASN A 19 -18.87 -3.76 -8.70
C ASN A 19 -17.87 -3.26 -9.75
N ILE A 20 -17.09 -2.22 -9.46
CA ILE A 20 -16.02 -1.74 -10.35
C ILE A 20 -14.94 -2.81 -10.50
N VAL A 21 -14.58 -3.47 -9.40
CA VAL A 21 -13.59 -4.57 -9.39
C VAL A 21 -14.10 -5.73 -10.24
N ASP A 22 -15.35 -6.16 -10.08
CA ASP A 22 -15.96 -7.24 -10.87
C ASP A 22 -15.98 -6.91 -12.37
N GLN A 23 -16.26 -5.65 -12.73
CA GLN A 23 -16.24 -5.19 -14.12
C GLN A 23 -14.84 -5.28 -14.74
N VAL A 24 -13.79 -4.92 -14.00
CA VAL A 24 -12.40 -5.04 -14.48
C VAL A 24 -11.94 -6.49 -14.46
N ALA A 25 -12.36 -7.29 -13.48
CA ALA A 25 -12.01 -8.71 -13.42
C ALA A 25 -12.62 -9.51 -14.57
N GLY A 26 -13.85 -9.17 -14.99
CA GLY A 26 -14.51 -9.74 -16.16
C GLY A 26 -14.01 -9.17 -17.51
N SER A 27 -13.35 -8.02 -17.51
CA SER A 27 -12.81 -7.37 -18.72
C SER A 27 -11.53 -6.59 -18.38
N PRO A 28 -10.37 -7.27 -18.26
CA PRO A 28 -9.11 -6.67 -17.81
C PRO A 28 -8.60 -5.52 -18.70
N ASP A 29 -8.99 -5.48 -19.96
CA ASP A 29 -8.77 -4.39 -20.92
C ASP A 29 -9.34 -3.03 -20.45
N ARG A 30 -10.29 -3.05 -19.51
CA ARG A 30 -10.84 -1.83 -18.89
C ARG A 30 -9.96 -1.27 -17.77
N PHE A 31 -8.91 -1.99 -17.36
CA PHE A 31 -8.06 -1.59 -16.24
C PHE A 31 -7.40 -0.22 -16.46
N ASP A 32 -6.84 0.06 -17.63
CA ASP A 32 -6.14 1.33 -17.89
C ASP A 32 -7.06 2.55 -17.72
N ALA A 33 -8.34 2.39 -18.10
CA ALA A 33 -9.34 3.43 -17.92
C ALA A 33 -9.67 3.69 -16.44
N LEU A 34 -9.66 2.65 -15.59
CA LEU A 34 -9.79 2.80 -14.14
C LEU A 34 -8.51 3.38 -13.52
N TYR A 35 -7.36 2.86 -13.93
CA TYR A 35 -6.06 3.19 -13.35
C TYR A 35 -5.70 4.67 -13.58
N THR A 36 -6.02 5.22 -14.75
CA THR A 36 -5.86 6.66 -15.05
C THR A 36 -6.62 7.53 -14.05
N LEU A 37 -7.78 7.08 -13.55
CA LEU A 37 -8.57 7.83 -12.58
C LEU A 37 -7.92 7.90 -11.20
N THR A 38 -6.90 7.08 -10.90
CA THR A 38 -6.15 7.16 -9.63
C THR A 38 -5.36 8.46 -9.47
N GLN A 39 -5.20 9.23 -10.54
CA GLN A 39 -4.56 10.56 -10.56
C GLN A 39 -5.54 11.67 -10.95
N HIS A 40 -6.85 11.42 -10.86
CA HIS A 40 -7.87 12.42 -11.16
C HIS A 40 -7.73 13.66 -10.24
N GLU A 41 -7.99 14.85 -10.77
CA GLU A 41 -7.89 16.12 -10.03
C GLU A 41 -8.80 16.16 -8.79
N GLU A 42 -9.98 15.55 -8.90
CA GLU A 42 -10.90 15.39 -7.80
C GLU A 42 -10.45 14.25 -6.87
N THR A 43 -9.93 14.61 -5.70
CA THR A 43 -9.34 13.71 -4.70
C THR A 43 -10.22 12.49 -4.39
N LYS A 44 -11.54 12.68 -4.37
CA LYS A 44 -12.50 11.61 -4.06
C LYS A 44 -12.51 10.52 -5.15
N ILE A 45 -12.54 10.91 -6.43
CA ILE A 45 -12.44 9.98 -7.56
C ILE A 45 -11.10 9.25 -7.51
N ALA A 46 -10.00 9.99 -7.33
CA ALA A 46 -8.66 9.40 -7.25
C ALA A 46 -8.53 8.39 -6.12
N TRP A 47 -9.04 8.74 -4.94
CA TRP A 47 -9.03 7.86 -3.78
C TRP A 47 -9.86 6.60 -4.00
N HIS A 48 -11.09 6.72 -4.51
CA HIS A 48 -11.96 5.58 -4.78
C HIS A 48 -11.40 4.67 -5.89
N ALA A 49 -10.83 5.24 -6.96
CA ALA A 49 -10.16 4.46 -8.01
C ALA A 49 -8.96 3.69 -7.44
N THR A 50 -8.18 4.33 -6.57
CA THR A 50 -7.05 3.68 -5.88
C THR A 50 -7.54 2.54 -4.98
N TRP A 51 -8.71 2.68 -4.34
CA TRP A 51 -9.29 1.61 -3.54
C TRP A 51 -9.72 0.41 -4.41
N ALA A 52 -10.33 0.65 -5.57
CA ALA A 52 -10.61 -0.42 -6.52
C ALA A 52 -9.31 -1.12 -6.97
N CYS A 53 -8.25 -0.35 -7.25
CA CYS A 53 -6.93 -0.90 -7.60
C CYS A 53 -6.31 -1.72 -6.46
N GLU A 54 -6.51 -1.33 -5.20
CA GLU A 54 -6.07 -2.10 -4.03
C GLU A 54 -6.72 -3.47 -3.97
N LYS A 55 -8.02 -3.57 -4.23
CA LYS A 55 -8.69 -4.88 -4.33
C LYS A 55 -8.22 -5.69 -5.54
N LEU A 56 -8.05 -5.03 -6.69
CA LEU A 56 -7.52 -5.67 -7.89
C LEU A 56 -6.09 -6.18 -7.69
N SER A 57 -5.26 -5.53 -6.88
CA SER A 57 -3.91 -6.02 -6.59
C SER A 57 -3.90 -7.37 -5.87
N ILE A 58 -4.98 -7.73 -5.16
CA ILE A 58 -5.16 -9.05 -4.54
C ILE A 58 -5.66 -10.06 -5.58
N LEU A 59 -6.64 -9.68 -6.40
CA LEU A 59 -7.33 -10.58 -7.31
C LEU A 59 -6.57 -10.83 -8.62
N LEU A 60 -5.97 -9.79 -9.18
CA LEU A 60 -5.31 -9.75 -10.49
C LEU A 60 -4.02 -8.90 -10.39
N PRO A 61 -3.03 -9.33 -9.60
CA PRO A 61 -1.81 -8.55 -9.36
C PRO A 61 -1.03 -8.22 -10.64
N SER A 62 -1.14 -9.05 -11.69
CA SER A 62 -0.49 -8.84 -12.99
C SER A 62 -0.83 -7.49 -13.64
N LEU A 63 -2.01 -6.92 -13.35
CA LEU A 63 -2.40 -5.60 -13.86
C LEU A 63 -1.53 -4.45 -13.32
N LEU A 64 -0.92 -4.65 -12.14
CA LEU A 64 -0.22 -3.61 -11.39
C LEU A 64 1.29 -3.87 -11.27
N MET A 65 1.79 -5.06 -11.65
CA MET A 65 3.20 -5.43 -11.54
C MET A 65 4.11 -4.41 -12.25
N ASP A 66 3.81 -4.07 -13.51
CA ASP A 66 4.59 -3.12 -14.31
C ASP A 66 4.44 -1.67 -13.85
N LYS A 67 3.58 -1.40 -12.86
CA LYS A 67 3.38 -0.08 -12.26
C LYS A 67 4.13 0.10 -10.95
N ARG A 68 4.82 -0.93 -10.45
CA ARG A 68 5.38 -0.94 -9.08
C ARG A 68 6.29 0.27 -8.80
N GLU A 69 7.20 0.61 -9.70
CA GLU A 69 8.11 1.76 -9.51
C GLU A 69 7.38 3.10 -9.41
N GLU A 70 6.41 3.32 -10.29
CA GLU A 70 5.55 4.51 -10.28
C GLU A 70 4.72 4.58 -8.98
N LEU A 71 4.19 3.44 -8.53
CA LEU A 71 3.40 3.35 -7.30
C LEU A 71 4.24 3.63 -6.05
N MET A 72 5.51 3.17 -6.01
CA MET A 72 6.45 3.50 -4.94
C MET A 72 6.68 5.01 -4.87
N LEU A 73 6.97 5.65 -6.01
CA LEU A 73 7.19 7.09 -6.08
C LEU A 73 5.95 7.86 -5.60
N ARG A 74 4.76 7.46 -6.06
CA ARG A 74 3.49 8.07 -5.64
C ARG A 74 3.22 7.89 -4.16
N ALA A 75 3.48 6.71 -3.60
CA ALA A 75 3.28 6.48 -2.18
C ALA A 75 4.17 7.40 -1.34
N MET A 76 5.45 7.56 -1.71
CA MET A 76 6.41 8.42 -1.02
C MET A 76 6.04 9.92 -1.10
N GLN A 77 5.34 10.34 -2.16
CA GLN A 77 4.96 11.73 -2.39
C GLN A 77 3.51 12.06 -2.03
N CYS A 78 2.70 11.07 -1.63
CA CYS A 78 1.26 11.25 -1.45
C CYS A 78 0.96 12.01 -0.14
N PRO A 79 0.31 13.19 -0.17
CA PRO A 79 -0.02 13.92 1.05
C PRO A 79 -1.28 13.37 1.75
N HIS A 80 -2.15 12.65 1.03
CA HIS A 80 -3.41 12.16 1.57
C HIS A 80 -3.25 10.76 2.18
N ASP A 81 -3.33 10.66 3.51
CA ASP A 81 -3.08 9.42 4.27
C ASP A 81 -3.93 8.24 3.78
N GLY A 82 -5.21 8.48 3.48
CA GLY A 82 -6.13 7.46 3.00
C GLY A 82 -5.72 6.87 1.65
N THR A 83 -5.13 7.68 0.77
CA THR A 83 -4.66 7.26 -0.56
C THR A 83 -3.29 6.62 -0.44
N ARG A 84 -2.37 7.23 0.32
CA ARG A 84 -1.03 6.70 0.59
C ARG A 84 -1.10 5.28 1.15
N ARG A 85 -1.97 5.04 2.13
CA ARG A 85 -2.22 3.69 2.68
C ARG A 85 -2.67 2.69 1.63
N LEU A 86 -3.54 3.08 0.70
CA LEU A 86 -4.00 2.19 -0.38
C LEU A 86 -2.87 1.87 -1.37
N LEU A 87 -2.04 2.86 -1.71
CA LEU A 87 -0.84 2.63 -2.54
C LEU A 87 0.14 1.67 -1.87
N LEU A 88 0.37 1.83 -0.57
CA LEU A 88 1.23 0.92 0.21
C LEU A 88 0.65 -0.50 0.28
N ASN A 89 -0.66 -0.66 0.45
CA ASN A 89 -1.30 -1.97 0.38
C ASN A 89 -1.15 -2.61 -1.00
N ILE A 90 -1.31 -1.85 -2.10
CA ILE A 90 -1.06 -2.36 -3.45
C ILE A 90 0.37 -2.89 -3.55
N LEU A 91 1.36 -2.11 -3.12
CA LEU A 91 2.77 -2.51 -3.14
C LEU A 91 3.06 -3.75 -2.29
N HIS A 92 2.32 -3.95 -1.20
CA HIS A 92 2.45 -5.12 -0.33
C HIS A 92 1.88 -6.40 -0.97
N HIS A 93 0.91 -6.29 -1.87
CA HIS A 93 0.37 -7.45 -2.60
C HIS A 93 1.22 -7.83 -3.82
N LEU A 94 2.07 -6.93 -4.29
CA LEU A 94 2.95 -7.14 -5.45
C LEU A 94 4.32 -7.69 -5.01
N PRO A 95 5.02 -8.43 -5.88
CA PRO A 95 6.37 -8.93 -5.60
C PRO A 95 7.38 -7.79 -5.42
N VAL A 96 8.27 -7.92 -4.44
CA VAL A 96 9.39 -6.98 -4.20
C VAL A 96 10.35 -7.03 -5.39
N PRO A 97 10.84 -5.88 -5.91
CA PRO A 97 11.71 -5.88 -7.07
C PRO A 97 13.14 -6.26 -6.68
N LYS A 98 13.90 -6.79 -7.64
CA LYS A 98 15.36 -6.91 -7.55
C LYS A 98 16.01 -6.00 -8.60
N PRO A 99 16.94 -5.09 -8.22
CA PRO A 99 17.36 -4.80 -6.85
C PRO A 99 16.27 -4.10 -6.03
N VAL A 100 16.36 -4.19 -4.70
CA VAL A 100 15.44 -3.48 -3.80
C VAL A 100 15.66 -1.97 -3.88
N ASN A 101 14.60 -1.20 -3.70
CA ASN A 101 14.67 0.26 -3.70
C ASN A 101 14.98 0.77 -2.29
N ALA A 102 16.23 1.18 -2.05
CA ALA A 102 16.69 1.66 -0.75
C ALA A 102 15.89 2.87 -0.23
N ALA A 103 15.58 3.84 -1.08
CA ALA A 103 14.79 5.01 -0.69
C ALA A 103 13.37 4.62 -0.23
N PHE A 104 12.77 3.62 -0.87
CA PHE A 104 11.45 3.11 -0.47
C PHE A 104 11.52 2.31 0.84
N PHE A 105 12.62 1.59 1.08
CA PHE A 105 12.87 0.93 2.36
C PHE A 105 12.99 1.95 3.50
N ASP A 106 13.81 2.99 3.32
CA ASP A 106 13.95 4.11 4.27
C ASP A 106 12.61 4.78 4.56
N PHE A 107 11.82 5.03 3.51
CA PHE A 107 10.47 5.56 3.63
C PHE A 107 9.59 4.66 4.51
N CYS A 108 9.64 3.34 4.32
CA CYS A 108 8.88 2.39 5.13
C CYS A 108 9.37 2.38 6.59
N LEU A 109 10.69 2.45 6.84
CA LEU A 109 11.25 2.53 8.20
C LEU A 109 10.80 3.79 8.95
N GLN A 110 10.78 4.94 8.26
CA GLN A 110 10.28 6.19 8.84
C GLN A 110 8.76 6.13 9.03
N GLY A 111 8.03 5.62 8.04
CA GLY A 111 6.57 5.53 8.06
C GLY A 111 6.04 4.65 9.19
N MET A 112 6.72 3.56 9.54
CA MET A 112 6.29 2.70 10.65
C MET A 112 6.42 3.36 12.04
N LEU A 113 7.21 4.41 12.16
CA LEU A 113 7.44 5.16 13.40
C LEU A 113 6.70 6.51 13.45
N SER A 114 6.31 7.03 12.29
CA SER A 114 5.73 8.37 12.17
C SER A 114 4.39 8.48 12.91
N SER A 115 4.25 9.49 13.77
CA SER A 115 2.97 9.82 14.42
C SER A 115 1.97 10.49 13.47
N ALA A 116 2.42 10.95 12.30
CA ALA A 116 1.54 11.43 11.23
C ALA A 116 0.88 10.29 10.46
N GLU A 117 1.41 9.07 10.56
CA GLU A 117 0.79 7.90 9.93
C GLU A 117 -0.34 7.35 10.81
N SER A 118 -1.42 6.92 10.14
CA SER A 118 -2.46 6.14 10.81
C SER A 118 -1.88 4.80 11.31
N ALA A 119 -2.49 4.20 12.34
CA ALA A 119 -2.08 2.88 12.82
C ALA A 119 -2.02 1.80 11.72
N SER A 120 -2.92 1.89 10.73
CA SER A 120 -2.89 0.99 9.56
C SER A 120 -1.76 1.33 8.58
N GLY A 121 -1.43 2.61 8.42
CA GLY A 121 -0.28 3.09 7.65
C GLY A 121 1.04 2.59 8.24
N GLN A 122 1.22 2.79 9.55
CA GLN A 122 2.39 2.26 10.27
C GLN A 122 2.53 0.74 10.10
N ALA A 123 1.42 0.00 10.28
CA ALA A 123 1.43 -1.46 10.16
C ALA A 123 1.77 -1.96 8.74
N VAL A 124 1.30 -1.28 7.67
CA VAL A 124 1.67 -1.68 6.29
C VAL A 124 3.12 -1.32 5.97
N CYS A 125 3.64 -0.19 6.46
CA CYS A 125 5.06 0.15 6.34
C CYS A 125 5.96 -0.91 7.01
N MET A 126 5.60 -1.39 8.21
CA MET A 126 6.36 -2.48 8.85
C MET A 126 6.36 -3.76 8.02
N LYS A 127 5.21 -4.12 7.43
CA LYS A 127 5.09 -5.33 6.59
C LYS A 127 5.92 -5.20 5.32
N LEU A 128 5.85 -4.06 4.64
CA LEU A 128 6.64 -3.79 3.45
C LEU A 128 8.14 -3.82 3.74
N ALA A 129 8.59 -3.19 4.83
CA ALA A 129 9.98 -3.25 5.25
C ALA A 129 10.41 -4.71 5.50
N TYR A 130 9.57 -5.51 6.14
CA TYR A 130 9.84 -6.94 6.33
C TYR A 130 9.88 -7.74 5.03
N ASP A 131 8.97 -7.50 4.09
CA ASP A 131 8.98 -8.16 2.77
C ASP A 131 10.24 -7.79 1.98
N ILE A 132 10.72 -6.55 2.10
CA ILE A 132 12.00 -6.12 1.54
C ILE A 132 13.15 -6.90 2.18
N CYS A 133 13.16 -7.09 3.50
CA CYS A 133 14.17 -7.91 4.18
C CYS A 133 14.12 -9.40 3.81
N LEU A 134 12.96 -9.93 3.39
CA LEU A 134 12.89 -11.29 2.84
C LEU A 134 13.61 -11.40 1.50
N GLU A 135 13.58 -10.32 0.71
CA GLU A 135 14.24 -10.25 -0.59
C GLU A 135 15.74 -9.88 -0.47
N GLU A 136 16.07 -9.02 0.49
CA GLU A 136 17.42 -8.56 0.81
C GLU A 136 17.72 -8.80 2.31
N PRO A 137 18.16 -10.02 2.69
CA PRO A 137 18.35 -10.41 4.09
C PRO A 137 19.34 -9.54 4.87
N GLU A 138 20.29 -8.88 4.19
CA GLU A 138 21.29 -8.00 4.80
C GLU A 138 20.64 -6.82 5.55
N LEU A 139 19.45 -6.38 5.11
CA LEU A 139 18.69 -5.29 5.72
C LEU A 139 17.93 -5.69 7.00
N THR A 140 17.86 -7.00 7.31
CA THR A 140 17.08 -7.51 8.46
C THR A 140 17.58 -6.95 9.79
N GLY A 141 18.90 -6.76 9.93
CA GLY A 141 19.50 -6.20 11.14
C GLY A 141 19.02 -4.78 11.43
N GLU A 142 18.92 -3.95 10.39
CA GLU A 142 18.43 -2.57 10.47
C GLU A 142 16.95 -2.53 10.89
N LEU A 143 16.09 -3.27 10.17
CA LEU A 143 14.67 -3.36 10.52
C LEU A 143 14.47 -3.82 11.96
N LYS A 144 15.20 -4.86 12.39
CA LYS A 144 15.12 -5.37 13.75
C LYS A 144 15.51 -4.31 14.78
N ALA A 145 16.59 -3.57 14.55
CA ALA A 145 17.02 -2.50 15.44
C ALA A 145 15.95 -1.41 15.59
N TYR A 146 15.34 -0.97 14.50
CA TYR A 146 14.23 -0.01 14.56
C TYR A 146 13.05 -0.55 15.37
N LEU A 147 12.61 -1.79 15.10
CA LEU A 147 11.49 -2.40 15.82
C LEU A 147 11.79 -2.59 17.31
N GLU A 148 12.99 -3.06 17.68
CA GLU A 148 13.35 -3.28 19.08
C GLU A 148 13.45 -1.98 19.89
N ASN A 149 13.86 -0.88 19.25
CA ASN A 149 13.94 0.47 19.85
C ASN A 149 12.60 1.23 19.87
N MET A 150 11.52 0.69 19.27
CA MET A 150 10.19 1.29 19.44
C MET A 150 9.75 1.22 20.90
N GLU A 151 9.43 2.36 21.50
CA GLU A 151 8.79 2.50 22.81
C GLU A 151 7.28 2.23 22.70
N PRO A 152 6.78 1.04 23.11
CA PRO A 152 5.42 0.58 22.78
C PRO A 152 4.31 1.49 23.30
N GLU A 153 4.55 2.21 24.38
CA GLU A 153 3.58 3.09 25.06
C GLU A 153 3.10 4.24 24.17
N TYR A 154 3.89 4.64 23.17
CA TYR A 154 3.54 5.67 22.21
C TYR A 154 2.73 5.16 21.00
N TYR A 155 2.49 3.86 20.91
CA TYR A 155 1.82 3.25 19.76
C TYR A 155 0.51 2.56 20.14
N THR A 156 -0.43 2.54 19.20
CA THR A 156 -1.68 1.82 19.38
C THR A 156 -1.44 0.31 19.54
N VAL A 157 -2.36 -0.39 20.20
CA VAL A 157 -2.31 -1.85 20.36
C VAL A 157 -2.15 -2.57 19.01
N ALA A 158 -2.82 -2.07 17.95
CA ALA A 158 -2.71 -2.66 16.62
C ALA A 158 -1.28 -2.60 16.06
N VAL A 159 -0.57 -1.50 16.28
CA VAL A 159 0.81 -1.28 15.82
C VAL A 159 1.77 -2.13 16.64
N GLN A 160 1.57 -2.19 17.97
CA GLN A 160 2.33 -3.09 18.84
C GLN A 160 2.17 -4.56 18.42
N CYS A 161 0.96 -4.98 18.06
CA CYS A 161 0.72 -6.34 17.53
C CYS A 161 1.48 -6.58 16.22
N ALA A 162 1.45 -5.63 15.27
CA ALA A 162 2.18 -5.74 14.01
C ALA A 162 3.69 -5.89 14.24
N ARG A 163 4.27 -5.01 15.08
CA ARG A 163 5.66 -5.06 15.52
C ARG A 163 6.02 -6.43 16.10
N ASN A 164 5.27 -6.90 17.09
CA ASN A 164 5.56 -8.15 17.79
C ASN A 164 5.47 -9.36 16.86
N ASN A 165 4.53 -9.34 15.90
CA ASN A 165 4.41 -10.39 14.90
C ASN A 165 5.63 -10.42 13.96
N ILE A 166 6.15 -9.27 13.55
CA ILE A 166 7.33 -9.19 12.68
C ILE A 166 8.59 -9.57 13.43
N LEU A 167 8.80 -9.08 14.65
CA LEU A 167 9.93 -9.50 15.50
C LEU A 167 9.94 -11.01 15.73
N LYS A 168 8.76 -11.62 15.92
CA LYS A 168 8.64 -13.09 16.02
C LYS A 168 9.04 -13.80 14.73
N LYS A 169 8.73 -13.23 13.56
CA LYS A 169 9.14 -13.79 12.26
C LYS A 169 10.64 -13.67 12.02
N ILE A 170 11.26 -12.54 12.38
CA ILE A 170 12.71 -12.31 12.25
C ILE A 170 13.54 -13.27 13.13
N ARG A 171 12.98 -13.70 14.27
CA ARG A 171 13.66 -14.61 15.21
C ARG A 171 13.56 -16.10 14.83
N LYS A 172 12.75 -16.44 13.84
CA LYS A 172 12.60 -17.80 13.34
C LYS A 172 13.58 -18.07 12.22
#